data_AF-A0A377PTB5-F1
#
_entry.id   AF-A0A377PTB5-F1
#
_cell.length_a   1.000
_cell.length_b   1.000
_cell.length_c   1.000
_cell.angle_alpha   90.00
_cell.angle_beta   90.00
_cell.angle_gamma   90.00
#
_symmetry.space_group_name_H-M   'P 1'
#
loop_
_entity.id
_entity.type
_entity.pdbx_description
1 polymer ?
#
loop_
_entity_poly.entity_id
_entity_poly.type
_entity_poly.pdbx_seq_one_letter_code
_entity_poly.pdbx_strand_id
1 'polypeptide(L)'
;MQTKECYREYIKSQITKPRIWHISIKNLRNYEDSNISNSIYSKDSCSLKSKSCSSNFSHSIAYPRDRLIERKIHHIIESYTKPSYVKYNNNGKLSFVRTNHNVLHILMYCAITSEVRLYNLINSLRKNKKYYVLVPKIMKNDFKIVKFNLPLIVGRFGIKEPNSRLSYKIDMIDIAIVPVLGVDKNFKRVGFGKGMYDRFYAKLRFRPYTVFVSRKQFISNVALCCDYDIHADVYVSGK
;
A
#
# COMPACT_ATOMS: atom_id res chain seq x y z
N MET A 1 2.00 27.32 -16.95
CA MET A 1 2.32 27.71 -15.56
C MET A 1 1.14 27.45 -14.61
N GLN A 2 -0.09 27.85 -14.96
CA GLN A 2 -1.30 27.75 -14.12
C GLN A 2 -1.75 26.36 -13.65
N THR A 3 -1.43 25.26 -14.38
CA THR A 3 -1.82 23.91 -13.95
C THR A 3 -1.09 23.43 -12.68
N LYS A 4 0.12 23.93 -12.43
CA LYS A 4 0.88 23.64 -11.21
C LYS A 4 0.35 24.40 -10.00
N GLU A 5 -0.17 25.61 -10.19
CA GLU A 5 -0.78 26.43 -9.13
C GLU A 5 -2.15 25.90 -8.70
N CYS A 6 -3.02 25.53 -9.66
CA CYS A 6 -4.29 24.89 -9.32
C CYS A 6 -4.11 23.55 -8.57
N TYR A 7 -3.11 22.75 -8.95
CA TYR A 7 -2.79 21.53 -8.20
C TYR A 7 -2.23 21.85 -6.81
N ARG A 8 -1.43 22.90 -6.65
CA ARG A 8 -0.93 23.34 -5.33
C ARG A 8 -2.07 23.78 -4.41
N GLU A 9 -3.03 24.55 -4.89
CA GLU A 9 -4.20 24.97 -4.11
C GLU A 9 -5.15 23.79 -3.80
N TYR A 10 -5.29 22.84 -4.74
CA TYR A 10 -5.97 21.56 -4.50
C TYR A 10 -5.27 20.71 -3.43
N ILE A 11 -3.94 20.62 -3.47
CA ILE A 11 -3.17 19.90 -2.45
C ILE A 11 -3.30 20.58 -1.10
N LYS A 12 -3.21 21.93 -1.04
CA LYS A 12 -3.45 22.70 0.20
C LYS A 12 -4.81 22.43 0.82
N SER A 13 -5.86 22.23 0.02
CA SER A 13 -7.20 21.89 0.53
C SER A 13 -7.35 20.42 0.96
N GLN A 14 -6.45 19.52 0.53
CA GLN A 14 -6.36 18.11 0.97
C GLN A 14 -5.41 17.89 2.15
N ILE A 15 -4.62 18.90 2.56
CA ILE A 15 -3.87 18.90 3.83
C ILE A 15 -4.89 19.08 4.98
N THR A 16 -5.76 18.10 5.15
CA THR A 16 -6.41 17.87 6.43
C THR A 16 -5.37 17.27 7.38
N LYS A 17 -5.44 17.57 8.69
CA LYS A 17 -4.53 16.94 9.66
C LYS A 17 -4.55 15.41 9.44
N PRO A 18 -3.38 14.76 9.33
CA PRO A 18 -3.30 13.33 9.10
C PRO A 18 -4.15 12.57 10.13
N ARG A 19 -5.06 11.72 9.65
CA ARG A 19 -6.00 11.00 10.50
C ARG A 19 -5.39 9.69 10.96
N ILE A 20 -5.26 9.51 12.27
CA ILE A 20 -4.94 8.21 12.86
C ILE A 20 -6.24 7.42 12.98
N TRP A 21 -6.34 6.30 12.26
CA TRP A 21 -7.52 5.43 12.33
C TRP A 21 -7.42 4.46 13.52
N HIS A 22 -7.93 4.89 14.67
CA HIS A 22 -8.26 4.03 15.81
C HIS A 22 -9.71 3.53 15.67
N ILE A 23 -9.91 2.24 15.39
CA ILE A 23 -11.22 1.60 15.52
C ILE A 23 -11.22 0.76 16.80
N SER A 24 -12.08 1.14 17.75
CA SER A 24 -12.51 0.25 18.84
C SER A 24 -13.38 -0.86 18.26
N ILE A 25 -13.17 -2.10 18.68
CA ILE A 25 -13.59 -3.38 18.05
C ILE A 25 -15.12 -3.60 17.95
N LYS A 26 -15.98 -2.62 18.24
CA LYS A 26 -17.42 -2.86 18.45
C LYS A 26 -18.25 -3.20 17.19
N ASN A 27 -17.79 -2.89 15.97
CA ASN A 27 -18.65 -3.01 14.76
C ASN A 27 -18.26 -4.13 13.76
N LEU A 28 -17.40 -5.09 14.12
CA LEU A 28 -16.99 -6.18 13.22
C LEU A 28 -17.74 -7.53 13.42
N ARG A 29 -18.68 -7.60 14.38
CA ARG A 29 -19.36 -8.86 14.74
C ARG A 29 -20.40 -9.37 13.73
N ASN A 30 -20.92 -8.52 12.84
CA ASN A 30 -22.06 -8.91 11.99
C ASN A 30 -21.68 -9.61 10.67
N TYR A 31 -20.40 -9.94 10.45
CA TYR A 31 -19.92 -10.60 9.23
C TYR A 31 -19.33 -12.00 9.49
N GLU A 32 -19.24 -12.45 10.75
CA GLU A 32 -18.57 -13.71 11.10
C GLU A 32 -19.48 -14.95 11.02
N ASP A 33 -20.80 -14.79 10.91
CA ASP A 33 -21.73 -15.92 11.05
C ASP A 33 -22.12 -16.63 9.73
N SER A 34 -21.67 -16.18 8.56
CA SER A 34 -22.14 -16.74 7.28
C SER A 34 -21.15 -17.60 6.49
N ASN A 35 -19.88 -17.77 6.92
CA ASN A 35 -18.86 -18.40 6.07
C ASN A 35 -17.85 -19.34 6.77
N ILE A 36 -18.12 -19.83 7.99
CA ILE A 36 -17.29 -20.86 8.62
C ILE A 36 -18.17 -22.01 9.08
N SER A 37 -18.51 -22.90 8.14
CA SER A 37 -18.88 -24.27 8.46
C SER A 37 -17.76 -25.20 7.99
N ASN A 38 -17.26 -26.00 8.94
CA ASN A 38 -16.53 -27.26 8.78
C ASN A 38 -15.03 -27.21 8.47
N SER A 39 -14.21 -27.21 9.53
CA SER A 39 -13.38 -28.38 9.92
C SER A 39 -12.20 -27.92 10.80
N ILE A 40 -12.39 -28.01 12.11
CA ILE A 40 -11.30 -28.05 13.10
C ILE A 40 -11.59 -29.29 13.95
N TYR A 41 -10.52 -29.96 14.40
CA TYR A 41 -10.42 -31.11 15.29
C TYR A 41 -10.21 -32.47 14.63
N SER A 42 -8.95 -32.89 14.57
CA SER A 42 -8.51 -34.05 15.38
C SER A 42 -6.97 -34.19 15.42
N LYS A 43 -6.44 -33.96 16.62
CA LYS A 43 -5.41 -34.69 17.39
C LYS A 43 -3.98 -34.90 16.87
N ASP A 44 -3.09 -34.65 17.83
CA ASP A 44 -1.65 -34.87 17.93
C ASP A 44 -1.17 -36.30 17.62
N SER A 45 0.07 -36.43 17.11
CA SER A 45 1.15 -37.24 17.73
C SER A 45 2.42 -37.26 16.88
N CYS A 46 3.55 -37.33 17.59
CA CYS A 46 4.94 -37.28 17.15
C CYS A 46 5.40 -38.59 16.46
N SER A 47 6.24 -38.51 15.42
CA SER A 47 7.39 -39.44 15.20
C SER A 47 8.23 -39.07 13.96
N LEU A 48 9.54 -39.20 14.09
CA LEU A 48 10.55 -39.03 13.02
C LEU A 48 10.40 -40.08 11.92
N LYS A 49 10.49 -39.68 10.64
CA LYS A 49 11.10 -40.47 9.55
C LYS A 49 11.34 -39.63 8.28
N SER A 50 12.51 -39.85 7.68
CA SER A 50 13.00 -39.34 6.41
C SER A 50 12.13 -39.72 5.19
N LYS A 51 11.97 -38.81 4.20
CA LYS A 51 12.20 -39.01 2.74
C LYS A 51 11.56 -37.90 1.86
N SER A 52 12.38 -37.46 0.89
CA SER A 52 12.12 -36.94 -0.47
C SER A 52 10.80 -36.26 -0.88
N CYS A 53 11.00 -35.19 -1.69
CA CYS A 53 10.11 -34.66 -2.74
C CYS A 53 8.75 -34.09 -2.33
N SER A 54 8.65 -32.77 -2.43
CA SER A 54 7.68 -32.01 -3.24
C SER A 54 7.57 -30.59 -2.67
N SER A 55 7.24 -29.64 -3.53
CA SER A 55 7.21 -28.21 -3.29
C SER A 55 6.35 -27.83 -2.08
N ASN A 56 6.97 -27.82 -0.90
CA ASN A 56 6.36 -27.33 0.32
C ASN A 56 6.36 -25.80 0.26
N PHE A 57 5.25 -25.26 -0.25
CA PHE A 57 4.78 -23.93 0.12
C PHE A 57 4.67 -23.94 1.64
N SER A 58 5.72 -23.51 2.32
CA SER A 58 5.67 -23.26 3.75
C SER A 58 4.51 -22.31 3.96
N HIS A 59 3.45 -22.83 4.59
CA HIS A 59 2.36 -22.06 5.15
C HIS A 59 3.01 -21.11 6.16
N SER A 60 3.47 -19.99 5.63
CA SER A 60 4.24 -18.99 6.36
C SER A 60 3.26 -18.39 7.35
N ILE A 61 3.44 -18.73 8.63
CA ILE A 61 2.66 -18.28 9.78
C ILE A 61 2.05 -16.91 9.49
N ALA A 62 0.74 -16.90 9.21
CA ALA A 62 0.00 -15.67 8.99
C ALA A 62 -0.09 -14.99 10.35
N TYR A 63 0.55 -13.83 10.50
CA TYR A 63 0.39 -13.06 11.74
C TYR A 63 -1.09 -12.64 11.84
N PRO A 64 -1.84 -13.05 12.88
CA PRO A 64 -3.27 -12.75 12.95
C PRO A 64 -3.59 -11.25 12.87
N ARG A 65 -2.64 -10.41 13.31
CA ARG A 65 -2.75 -8.94 13.25
C ARG A 65 -2.65 -8.37 11.84
N ASP A 66 -1.96 -9.03 10.91
CA ASP A 66 -1.82 -8.55 9.54
C ASP A 66 -3.19 -8.53 8.84
N ARG A 67 -4.08 -9.48 9.16
CA ARG A 67 -5.45 -9.54 8.60
C ARG A 67 -6.30 -8.33 8.96
N LEU A 68 -6.15 -7.80 10.19
CA LEU A 68 -6.88 -6.60 10.61
C LEU A 68 -6.38 -5.36 9.86
N ILE A 69 -5.06 -5.26 9.67
CA ILE A 69 -4.44 -4.18 8.91
C ILE A 69 -4.87 -4.25 7.43
N GLU A 70 -4.87 -5.44 6.82
CA GLU A 70 -5.37 -5.67 5.45
C GLU A 70 -6.82 -5.19 5.30
N ARG A 71 -7.71 -5.53 6.25
CA ARG A 71 -9.12 -5.07 6.24
C ARG A 71 -9.24 -3.55 6.30
N LYS A 72 -8.46 -2.88 7.15
CA LYS A 72 -8.45 -1.40 7.23
C LYS A 72 -8.00 -0.78 5.91
N ILE A 73 -6.92 -1.31 5.31
CA ILE A 73 -6.41 -0.82 4.02
C ILE A 73 -7.44 -1.06 2.92
N HIS A 74 -8.08 -2.23 2.89
CA HIS A 74 -9.14 -2.54 1.93
C HIS A 74 -10.28 -1.52 2.01
N HIS A 75 -10.77 -1.21 3.21
CA HIS A 75 -11.82 -0.23 3.41
C HIS A 75 -11.42 1.18 2.94
N ILE A 76 -10.17 1.59 3.18
CA ILE A 76 -9.63 2.86 2.66
C ILE A 76 -9.64 2.86 1.13
N ILE A 77 -9.22 1.77 0.49
CA ILE A 77 -9.22 1.64 -0.97
C ILE A 77 -10.65 1.67 -1.54
N GLU A 78 -11.60 0.99 -0.89
CA GLU A 78 -12.99 0.92 -1.34
C GLU A 78 -13.72 2.26 -1.20
N SER A 79 -13.46 2.99 -0.12
CA SER A 79 -14.04 4.31 0.15
C SER A 79 -13.38 5.45 -0.63
N TYR A 80 -12.20 5.21 -1.23
CA TYR A 80 -11.49 6.24 -1.98
C TYR A 80 -12.24 6.63 -3.27
N THR A 81 -12.50 7.93 -3.39
CA THR A 81 -13.05 8.54 -4.60
C THR A 81 -11.98 9.35 -5.31
N LYS A 82 -11.76 9.09 -6.60
CA LYS A 82 -10.81 9.89 -7.39
C LYS A 82 -11.24 11.36 -7.40
N PRO A 83 -10.33 12.29 -7.10
CA PRO A 83 -10.66 13.69 -7.20
C PRO A 83 -10.82 14.11 -8.67
N SER A 84 -11.76 15.01 -8.91
CA SER A 84 -11.89 15.67 -10.22
C SER A 84 -10.86 16.79 -10.29
N TYR A 85 -10.04 16.85 -11.34
CA TYR A 85 -9.11 17.95 -11.53
C TYR A 85 -9.66 18.96 -12.52
N VAL A 86 -9.24 20.22 -12.36
CA VAL A 86 -9.65 21.32 -13.22
C VAL A 86 -8.62 21.50 -14.32
N LYS A 87 -9.08 21.50 -15.58
CA LYS A 87 -8.27 21.84 -16.74
C LYS A 87 -8.76 23.17 -17.32
N TYR A 88 -7.84 24.10 -17.53
CA TYR A 88 -8.11 25.29 -18.34
C TYR A 88 -8.02 24.91 -19.80
N ASN A 89 -9.07 25.23 -20.56
CA ASN A 89 -9.00 25.16 -22.01
C ASN A 89 -8.16 26.33 -22.55
N ASN A 90 -7.70 26.22 -23.79
CA ASN A 90 -6.88 27.25 -24.45
C ASN A 90 -7.56 28.64 -24.48
N ASN A 91 -8.88 28.68 -24.31
CA ASN A 91 -9.69 29.90 -24.27
C ASN A 91 -9.91 30.45 -22.85
N GLY A 92 -9.16 29.99 -21.84
CA GLY A 92 -9.27 30.44 -20.45
C GLY A 92 -10.49 29.92 -19.66
N LYS A 93 -11.41 29.18 -20.31
CA LYS A 93 -12.59 28.60 -19.65
C LYS A 93 -12.20 27.39 -18.79
N LEU A 94 -12.63 27.40 -17.52
CA LEU A 94 -12.47 26.28 -16.60
C LEU A 94 -13.36 25.12 -17.04
N SER A 95 -12.77 23.92 -17.15
CA SER A 95 -13.51 22.68 -17.32
C SER A 95 -13.12 21.70 -16.22
N PHE A 96 -14.11 21.14 -15.54
CA PHE A 96 -13.89 20.01 -14.63
C PHE A 96 -13.68 18.76 -15.48
N VAL A 97 -12.46 18.23 -15.49
CA VAL A 97 -12.17 16.97 -16.14
C VAL A 97 -12.27 15.89 -15.08
N ARG A 98 -13.40 15.19 -15.07
CA ARG A 98 -13.51 13.93 -14.34
C ARG A 98 -12.58 12.95 -15.04
N THR A 99 -11.66 12.32 -14.32
CA THR A 99 -10.84 11.25 -14.90
C THR A 99 -11.78 10.14 -15.35
N ASN A 100 -11.97 9.97 -16.66
CA ASN A 100 -12.81 8.91 -17.27
C ASN A 100 -12.28 7.49 -17.02
N HIS A 101 -11.20 7.33 -16.25
CA HIS A 101 -10.67 6.03 -15.89
C HIS A 101 -11.34 5.53 -14.61
N ASN A 102 -12.32 4.63 -14.79
CA ASN A 102 -12.95 3.85 -13.72
C ASN A 102 -11.95 2.98 -12.93
N VAL A 103 -10.76 2.75 -13.46
CA VAL A 103 -9.73 1.91 -12.86
C VAL A 103 -8.84 2.73 -11.91
N LEU A 104 -8.73 2.27 -10.68
CA LEU A 104 -7.84 2.80 -9.64
C LEU A 104 -6.48 2.09 -9.70
N HIS A 105 -5.42 2.84 -9.95
CA HIS A 105 -4.04 2.34 -9.87
C HIS A 105 -3.53 2.45 -8.44
N ILE A 106 -3.17 1.31 -7.86
CA ILE A 106 -2.78 1.19 -6.47
C ILE A 106 -1.35 0.68 -6.41
N LEU A 107 -0.44 1.51 -5.90
CA LEU A 107 0.91 1.08 -5.58
C LEU A 107 0.88 0.36 -4.23
N MET A 108 1.31 -0.89 -4.21
CA MET A 108 1.53 -1.70 -3.02
C MET A 108 3.00 -2.12 -2.94
N TYR A 109 3.37 -2.83 -1.88
CA TYR A 109 4.74 -3.34 -1.69
C TYR A 109 4.77 -4.86 -1.55
N CYS A 110 5.91 -5.45 -1.90
CA CYS A 110 6.20 -6.84 -1.58
C CYS A 110 6.90 -6.90 -0.22
N ALA A 111 6.20 -7.43 0.79
CA ALA A 111 6.65 -7.38 2.18
C ALA A 111 7.95 -8.16 2.42
N ILE A 112 8.88 -7.55 3.16
CA ILE A 112 9.96 -8.27 3.85
C ILE A 112 9.47 -8.85 5.19
N THR A 113 10.33 -9.57 5.91
CA THR A 113 10.00 -10.30 7.15
C THR A 113 9.38 -9.42 8.24
N SER A 114 9.89 -8.20 8.40
CA SER A 114 9.46 -7.24 9.43
C SER A 114 8.20 -6.44 9.05
N GLU A 115 7.78 -6.46 7.79
CA GLU A 115 6.67 -5.67 7.27
C GLU A 115 5.34 -6.43 7.32
N VAL A 116 4.22 -5.70 7.29
CA VAL A 116 2.88 -6.31 7.21
C VAL A 116 2.75 -7.04 5.88
N ARG A 117 2.35 -8.32 5.91
CA ARG A 117 2.10 -9.08 4.67
C ARG A 117 0.74 -8.68 4.10
N LEU A 118 0.73 -8.21 2.85
CA LEU A 118 -0.48 -7.76 2.13
C LEU A 118 -0.88 -8.69 0.98
N TYR A 119 -0.39 -9.93 0.96
CA TYR A 119 -0.57 -10.82 -0.20
C TYR A 119 -2.05 -11.19 -0.44
N ASN A 120 -2.84 -11.36 0.63
CA ASN A 120 -4.26 -11.68 0.48
C ASN A 120 -5.02 -10.48 -0.07
N LEU A 121 -4.70 -9.29 0.44
CA LEU A 121 -5.26 -8.03 -0.07
C LEU A 121 -4.92 -7.83 -1.55
N ILE A 122 -3.65 -7.99 -1.93
CA ILE A 122 -3.20 -7.91 -3.34
C ILE A 122 -4.02 -8.87 -4.22
N ASN A 123 -4.19 -10.11 -3.77
CA ASN A 123 -4.94 -11.11 -4.54
C ASN A 123 -6.44 -10.78 -4.64
N SER A 124 -7.05 -10.24 -3.58
CA SER A 124 -8.43 -9.77 -3.61
C SER A 124 -8.61 -8.64 -4.63
N LEU A 125 -7.78 -7.60 -4.54
CA LEU A 125 -7.85 -6.43 -5.42
C LEU A 125 -7.64 -6.80 -6.89
N ARG A 126 -6.72 -7.72 -7.19
CA ARG A 126 -6.44 -8.18 -8.57
C ARG A 126 -7.61 -8.89 -9.25
N LYS A 127 -8.50 -9.53 -8.49
CA LYS A 127 -9.69 -10.20 -9.05
C LYS A 127 -10.75 -9.19 -9.49
N ASN A 128 -10.68 -7.96 -9.00
CA ASN A 128 -11.66 -6.92 -9.32
C ASN A 128 -11.12 -5.98 -10.42
N LYS A 129 -11.87 -5.87 -11.52
CA LYS A 129 -11.51 -5.03 -12.69
C LYS A 129 -11.44 -3.54 -12.38
N LYS A 130 -11.97 -3.08 -11.23
CA LYS A 130 -11.85 -1.70 -10.73
C LYS A 130 -10.42 -1.34 -10.33
N TYR A 131 -9.57 -2.32 -10.01
CA TYR A 131 -8.25 -2.06 -9.45
C TYR A 131 -7.12 -2.54 -10.36
N TYR A 132 -6.05 -1.76 -10.42
CA TYR A 132 -4.82 -2.09 -11.11
C TYR A 132 -3.66 -2.03 -10.12
N VAL A 133 -3.23 -3.20 -9.66
CA VAL A 133 -2.23 -3.32 -8.60
C VAL A 133 -0.82 -3.25 -9.18
N LEU A 134 -0.05 -2.31 -8.67
CA LEU A 134 1.35 -2.04 -8.99
C LEU A 134 2.23 -2.39 -7.80
N VAL A 135 3.46 -2.82 -8.05
CA VAL A 135 4.47 -3.05 -7.01
C VAL A 135 5.84 -2.56 -7.44
N PRO A 136 6.73 -2.18 -6.50
CA PRO A 136 8.10 -1.82 -6.79
C PRO A 136 8.88 -3.05 -7.27
N LYS A 137 9.71 -2.85 -8.28
CA LYS A 137 10.75 -3.76 -8.73
C LYS A 137 12.10 -3.08 -8.55
N ILE A 138 12.92 -3.62 -7.67
CA ILE A 138 14.16 -2.98 -7.25
C ILE A 138 15.18 -2.98 -8.40
N MET A 139 15.75 -1.80 -8.66
CA MET A 139 16.80 -1.56 -9.66
C MET A 139 17.94 -0.76 -9.05
N LYS A 140 19.06 -1.42 -8.74
CA LYS A 140 20.23 -0.80 -8.09
C LYS A 140 19.84 -0.08 -6.78
N ASN A 141 19.86 1.26 -6.79
CA ASN A 141 19.53 2.12 -5.64
C ASN A 141 18.15 2.77 -5.77
N ASP A 142 17.33 2.33 -6.71
CA ASP A 142 15.99 2.86 -6.95
C ASP A 142 15.01 1.72 -7.24
N PHE A 143 13.75 2.03 -7.50
CA PHE A 143 12.81 1.05 -8.05
C PHE A 143 12.01 1.65 -9.20
N LYS A 144 11.60 0.76 -10.11
CA LYS A 144 10.53 1.05 -11.06
C LYS A 144 9.25 0.37 -10.59
N ILE A 145 8.11 0.90 -11.00
CA ILE A 145 6.83 0.26 -10.75
C ILE A 145 6.49 -0.71 -11.89
N VAL A 146 5.97 -1.88 -11.54
CA VAL A 146 5.50 -2.89 -12.48
C VAL A 146 4.12 -3.38 -12.05
N LYS A 147 3.32 -3.88 -13.00
CA LYS A 147 2.06 -4.56 -12.68
C LYS A 147 2.38 -5.80 -11.83
N PHE A 148 1.60 -6.01 -10.77
CA PHE A 148 1.67 -7.27 -10.03
C PHE A 148 1.10 -8.40 -10.87
N ASN A 149 1.95 -9.37 -11.22
CA ASN A 149 1.58 -10.59 -11.91
C ASN A 149 2.31 -11.80 -11.30
N LEU A 150 1.69 -12.97 -11.41
CA LEU A 150 2.28 -14.25 -11.07
C LEU A 150 2.91 -14.86 -12.33
N PRO A 151 3.96 -15.69 -12.22
CA PRO A 151 4.64 -16.10 -10.98
C PRO A 151 5.54 -15.01 -10.39
N LEU A 152 5.73 -15.05 -9.05
CA LEU A 152 6.73 -14.24 -8.36
C LEU A 152 8.09 -14.95 -8.39
N ILE A 153 9.15 -14.17 -8.59
CA ILE A 153 10.54 -14.64 -8.54
C ILE A 153 11.23 -13.97 -7.35
N VAL A 154 12.22 -14.64 -6.76
CA VAL A 154 13.03 -14.03 -5.71
C VAL A 154 13.95 -13.00 -6.37
N GLY A 155 13.74 -11.73 -6.04
CA GLY A 155 14.50 -10.59 -6.50
C GLY A 155 15.64 -10.24 -5.55
N ARG A 156 16.09 -8.99 -5.64
CA ARG A 156 17.17 -8.47 -4.78
C ARG A 156 16.70 -8.44 -3.33
N PHE A 157 17.62 -8.65 -2.39
CA PHE A 157 17.33 -8.68 -0.94
C PHE A 157 16.34 -9.78 -0.49
N GLY A 158 16.15 -10.83 -1.31
CA GLY A 158 15.26 -11.96 -0.97
C GLY A 158 13.77 -11.64 -1.09
N ILE A 159 13.41 -10.50 -1.67
CA ILE A 159 12.02 -10.06 -1.83
C ILE A 159 11.40 -10.78 -3.03
N LYS A 160 10.19 -11.35 -2.87
CA LYS A 160 9.45 -11.94 -3.97
C LYS A 160 8.82 -10.84 -4.82
N GLU A 161 9.29 -10.66 -6.05
CA GLU A 161 8.86 -9.62 -6.98
C GLU A 161 8.32 -10.22 -8.29
N PRO A 162 7.47 -9.51 -9.04
CA PRO A 162 6.99 -10.01 -10.32
C PRO A 162 8.10 -10.10 -11.38
N ASN A 163 8.05 -11.13 -12.23
CA ASN A 163 9.01 -11.31 -13.32
C ASN A 163 8.86 -10.25 -14.44
N SER A 164 7.77 -9.47 -14.44
CA SER A 164 7.54 -8.45 -15.48
C SER A 164 8.72 -7.48 -15.64
N ARG A 165 9.12 -7.22 -16.88
CA ARG A 165 10.12 -6.22 -17.25
C ARG A 165 9.50 -4.88 -17.64
N LEU A 166 8.21 -4.87 -18.00
CA LEU A 166 7.49 -3.70 -18.46
C LEU A 166 7.28 -2.70 -17.32
N SER A 167 7.92 -1.54 -17.44
CA SER A 167 7.73 -0.41 -16.52
C SER A 167 6.38 0.24 -16.76
N TYR A 168 5.65 0.52 -15.69
CA TYR A 168 4.42 1.30 -15.75
C TYR A 168 4.72 2.80 -15.65
N LYS A 169 3.83 3.65 -16.20
CA LYS A 169 3.98 5.11 -16.12
C LYS A 169 3.78 5.58 -14.68
N ILE A 170 4.78 6.32 -14.16
CA ILE A 170 4.86 6.75 -12.76
C ILE A 170 3.72 7.71 -12.39
N ASP A 171 3.24 8.53 -13.34
CA ASP A 171 2.25 9.60 -13.11
C ASP A 171 0.79 9.13 -12.95
N MET A 172 0.52 7.82 -12.91
CA MET A 172 -0.83 7.28 -12.91
C MET A 172 -1.29 6.69 -11.57
N ILE A 173 -0.50 6.82 -10.50
CA ILE A 173 -0.82 6.24 -9.20
C ILE A 173 -1.89 7.09 -8.49
N ASP A 174 -3.00 6.45 -8.12
CA ASP A 174 -4.07 7.10 -7.36
C ASP A 174 -3.84 6.95 -5.85
N ILE A 175 -3.51 5.73 -5.40
CA ILE A 175 -3.25 5.39 -4.00
C ILE A 175 -1.90 4.69 -3.87
N ALA A 176 -1.10 5.07 -2.88
CA ALA A 176 0.16 4.41 -2.55
C ALA A 176 0.15 3.89 -1.11
N ILE A 177 0.28 2.58 -0.97
CA ILE A 177 0.46 1.89 0.30
C ILE A 177 1.97 1.71 0.51
N VAL A 178 2.53 2.40 1.50
CA VAL A 178 3.97 2.47 1.73
C VAL A 178 4.31 1.83 3.09
N PRO A 179 5.26 0.88 3.14
CA PRO A 179 5.70 0.31 4.40
C PRO A 179 6.61 1.29 5.16
N VAL A 180 6.39 1.39 6.47
CA VAL A 180 7.18 2.24 7.37
C VAL A 180 7.53 1.48 8.66
N LEU A 181 8.62 1.90 9.31
CA LEU A 181 8.90 1.48 10.68
C LEU A 181 7.97 2.23 11.64
N GLY A 182 7.77 3.52 11.37
CA GLY A 182 6.90 4.40 12.15
C GLY A 182 6.78 5.75 11.46
N VAL A 183 6.22 6.71 12.17
CA VAL A 183 6.08 8.10 11.72
C VAL A 183 6.60 9.07 12.76
N ASP A 184 7.03 10.25 12.32
CA ASP A 184 7.36 11.34 13.23
C ASP A 184 6.13 12.19 13.59
N LYS A 185 6.31 13.25 14.40
CA LYS A 185 5.22 14.14 14.81
C LYS A 185 4.50 14.84 13.64
N ASN A 186 5.17 14.95 12.50
CA ASN A 186 4.68 15.57 11.29
C ASN A 186 4.13 14.53 10.30
N PHE A 187 3.98 13.27 10.72
CA PHE A 187 3.59 12.14 9.89
C PHE A 187 4.51 11.89 8.70
N LYS A 188 5.78 12.30 8.82
CA LYS A 188 6.83 11.95 7.88
C LYS A 188 7.31 10.53 8.15
N ARG A 189 7.79 9.89 7.08
CA ARG A 189 8.17 8.48 7.08
C ARG A 189 9.47 8.24 7.84
N VAL A 190 9.42 7.33 8.82
CA VAL A 190 10.62 6.69 9.39
C VAL A 190 10.77 5.31 8.76
N GLY A 191 11.81 5.12 7.96
CA GLY A 191 12.07 3.87 7.23
C GLY A 191 13.48 3.31 7.46
N PHE A 192 13.85 2.27 6.70
CA PHE A 192 15.16 1.60 6.80
C PHE A 192 16.36 2.41 6.25
N GLY A 193 16.22 3.71 6.01
CA GLY A 193 17.34 4.60 5.65
C GLY A 193 17.82 4.58 4.19
N LYS A 194 17.42 3.62 3.34
CA LYS A 194 17.86 3.61 1.92
C LYS A 194 17.27 4.73 1.04
N GLY A 195 16.25 5.45 1.51
CA GLY A 195 15.66 6.59 0.79
C GLY A 195 14.97 6.26 -0.55
N MET A 196 14.63 5.00 -0.81
CA MET A 196 14.11 4.58 -2.13
C MET A 196 12.72 5.17 -2.42
N TYR A 197 11.81 5.14 -1.44
CA TYR A 197 10.50 5.75 -1.60
C TYR A 197 10.59 7.28 -1.70
N ASP A 198 11.47 7.92 -0.93
CA ASP A 198 11.64 9.38 -0.96
C ASP A 198 12.12 9.83 -2.35
N ARG A 199 13.12 9.13 -2.92
CA ARG A 199 13.56 9.35 -4.31
C ARG A 199 12.49 9.05 -5.36
N PHE A 200 11.66 8.03 -5.15
CA PHE A 200 10.55 7.73 -6.05
C PHE A 200 9.50 8.84 -6.04
N TYR A 201 9.12 9.33 -4.85
CA TYR A 201 8.14 10.40 -4.72
C TYR A 201 8.63 11.73 -5.29
N ALA A 202 9.92 12.03 -5.15
CA ALA A 202 10.53 13.22 -5.78
C ALA A 202 10.39 13.25 -7.31
N LYS A 203 10.17 12.09 -7.95
CA LYS A 203 9.97 11.97 -9.41
C LYS A 203 8.51 12.06 -9.84
N LEU A 204 7.56 11.98 -8.90
CA LEU A 204 6.14 12.04 -9.21
C LEU A 204 5.75 13.46 -9.59
N ARG A 205 4.97 13.62 -10.67
CA ARG A 205 4.34 14.90 -10.97
C ARG A 205 3.24 15.26 -9.99
N PHE A 206 2.55 14.24 -9.48
CA PHE A 206 1.40 14.35 -8.60
C PHE A 206 1.58 13.40 -7.41
N ARG A 207 1.33 13.88 -6.19
CA ARG A 207 1.37 13.05 -4.98
C ARG A 207 0.11 12.18 -4.93
N PRO A 208 0.23 10.85 -4.87
CA PRO A 208 -0.91 9.97 -4.67
C PRO A 208 -1.43 10.07 -3.25
N TYR A 209 -2.65 9.60 -3.02
CA TYR A 209 -3.15 9.40 -1.66
C TYR A 209 -2.31 8.35 -0.95
N THR A 210 -1.59 8.77 0.07
CA THR A 210 -0.47 8.03 0.67
C THR A 210 -0.88 7.45 2.01
N VAL A 211 -0.86 6.12 2.10
CA VAL A 211 -1.18 5.36 3.30
C VAL A 211 0.09 4.69 3.82
N PHE A 212 0.54 5.08 5.00
CA PHE A 212 1.65 4.43 5.68
C PHE A 212 1.17 3.23 6.47
N VAL A 213 1.93 2.14 6.40
CA VAL A 213 1.59 0.87 7.03
C VAL A 213 2.76 0.36 7.85
N SER A 214 2.50 0.05 9.12
CA SER A 214 3.46 -0.62 9.99
C SER A 214 2.79 -1.71 10.83
N ARG A 215 3.54 -2.74 11.24
CA ARG A 215 2.97 -3.85 12.02
C ARG A 215 2.64 -3.44 13.46
N LYS A 216 3.46 -2.58 14.05
CA LYS A 216 3.25 -1.98 15.38
C LYS A 216 3.13 -0.47 15.25
N GLN A 217 2.41 0.16 16.17
CA GLN A 217 2.33 1.61 16.23
C GLN A 217 3.64 2.20 16.76
N PHE A 218 4.28 3.04 15.95
CA PHE A 218 5.46 3.79 16.35
C PHE A 218 5.31 5.23 15.87
N ILE A 219 5.04 6.13 16.81
CA ILE A 219 4.88 7.56 16.56
C ILE A 219 5.89 8.29 17.44
N SER A 220 6.77 9.07 16.82
CA SER A 220 7.69 9.93 17.56
C SER A 220 7.01 11.25 17.90
N ASN A 221 7.25 11.77 19.10
CA ASN A 221 6.78 13.09 19.53
C ASN A 221 7.69 14.24 19.05
N VAL A 222 8.83 13.92 18.44
CA VAL A 222 9.80 14.89 17.90
C VAL A 222 9.89 14.77 16.37
N ALA A 223 10.30 15.85 15.72
CA ALA A 223 10.59 15.82 14.28
C ALA A 223 11.93 15.10 14.08
N LEU A 224 11.88 13.91 13.51
CA LEU A 224 13.06 13.11 13.18
C LEU A 224 13.43 13.22 11.70
N CYS A 225 12.44 13.55 10.86
CA CYS A 225 12.55 13.49 9.41
C CYS A 225 12.86 14.85 8.78
N CYS A 226 13.63 14.82 7.71
CA CYS A 226 14.00 15.99 6.92
C CYS A 226 12.87 16.36 5.93
N ASP A 227 13.03 17.47 5.21
CA ASP A 227 11.98 17.99 4.31
C ASP A 227 11.78 17.21 3.01
N TYR A 228 12.78 16.41 2.64
CA TYR A 228 12.68 15.51 1.51
C TYR A 228 11.97 14.19 1.84
N ASP A 229 11.71 13.90 3.12
CA ASP A 229 11.00 12.69 3.53
C ASP A 229 9.51 12.81 3.23
N ILE A 230 8.94 11.72 2.71
CA ILE A 230 7.52 11.69 2.35
C ILE A 230 6.64 11.69 3.59
N HIS A 231 5.44 12.29 3.47
CA HIS A 231 4.41 12.29 4.52
C HIS A 231 3.20 11.45 4.11
N ALA A 232 2.46 10.97 5.10
CA ALA A 232 1.21 10.24 4.90
C ALA A 232 -0.03 11.14 5.01
N ASP A 233 -1.08 10.77 4.28
CA ASP A 233 -2.45 11.21 4.55
C ASP A 233 -3.07 10.40 5.68
N VAL A 234 -2.79 9.09 5.69
CA VAL A 234 -3.28 8.14 6.69
C VAL A 234 -2.16 7.23 7.16
N TYR A 235 -2.11 6.99 8.47
CA TYR A 235 -1.24 5.99 9.08
C TYR A 235 -2.07 4.84 9.63
N VAL A 236 -1.78 3.62 9.16
CA VAL A 236 -2.40 2.38 9.59
C VAL A 236 -1.37 1.51 10.28
N SER A 237 -1.59 1.23 11.55
CA SER A 237 -0.74 0.31 12.32
C SER A 237 -1.56 -0.79 13.01
N GLY A 238 -0.85 -1.84 13.43
CA GLY A 238 -1.34 -2.74 14.47
C GLY A 238 -1.37 -2.04 15.84
N LYS A 239 -2.19 -2.57 16.76
CA LYS A 239 -2.18 -2.18 18.18
C LYS A 239 -0.77 -2.30 18.76
#